data_AF-A0A960D0A4-F1
#
_entry.id   AF-A0A960D0A4-F1
#
_cell.length_a   1.000
_cell.length_b   1.000
_cell.length_c   1.000
_cell.angle_alpha   90.00
_cell.angle_beta   90.00
_cell.angle_gamma   90.00
#
_symmetry.space_group_name_H-M   'P 1'
#
loop_
_entity.id
_entity.type
_entity.pdbx_description
1 polymer ?
#
loop_
_entity_poly.entity_id
_entity_poly.type
_entity_poly.pdbx_seq_one_letter_code
_entity_poly.pdbx_strand_id
1 'polypeptide(L)'
;RFLEVTYANGDKEVMYFKDFNSGAMIQNVVDRAKKYAIKSVLETGSRGLRIQHLLDSIVDEFAENEDLPNTTNPDDWARISGKKGERIVYIRTLVTGKSSSASRAIDTESNLGQYL
;
A
#
# COMPACT_ATOMS: atom_id res chain seq x y z
N ARG A 1 4.12 -2.36 12.30
CA ARG A 1 2.72 -1.91 12.48
C ARG A 1 2.50 -0.82 11.46
N PHE A 2 1.48 -0.90 10.62
CA PHE A 2 1.32 0.02 9.50
C PHE A 2 0.07 0.88 9.67
N LEU A 3 -1.07 0.26 9.95
CA LEU A 3 -2.34 0.95 10.17
C LEU A 3 -3.05 0.43 11.41
N GLU A 4 -3.75 1.33 12.09
CA GLU A 4 -4.80 1.02 13.05
C GLU A 4 -6.14 1.35 12.41
N VAL A 5 -7.02 0.37 12.33
CA VAL A 5 -8.38 0.52 11.79
C VAL A 5 -9.35 0.46 12.96
N THR A 6 -10.28 1.42 13.04
CA THR A 6 -11.40 1.39 13.98
C THR A 6 -12.70 1.12 13.23
N TYR A 7 -13.47 0.15 13.73
CA TYR A 7 -14.76 -0.24 13.19
C TYR A 7 -15.91 0.49 13.88
N ALA A 8 -17.08 0.55 13.23
CA ALA A 8 -18.28 1.21 13.76
C ALA A 8 -18.75 0.64 15.12
N ASN A 9 -18.45 -0.63 15.39
CA ASN A 9 -18.72 -1.30 16.66
C ASN A 9 -17.73 -0.91 17.79
N GLY A 10 -16.70 -0.12 17.49
CA GLY A 10 -15.67 0.32 18.44
C GLY A 10 -14.42 -0.56 18.48
N ASP A 11 -14.39 -1.69 17.76
CA ASP A 11 -13.24 -2.57 17.69
C ASP A 11 -12.07 -1.91 16.97
N LYS A 12 -10.85 -2.25 17.40
CA LYS A 12 -9.60 -1.77 16.79
C LYS A 12 -8.74 -2.93 16.34
N GLU A 13 -8.27 -2.86 15.10
CA GLU A 13 -7.39 -3.86 14.52
C GLU A 13 -6.10 -3.21 14.00
N VAL A 14 -4.95 -3.78 14.36
CA VAL A 14 -3.64 -3.32 13.93
C VAL A 14 -3.17 -4.19 12.78
N MET A 15 -3.07 -3.59 11.61
CA MET A 15 -2.62 -4.26 10.38
C MET A 15 -1.12 -4.07 10.18
N TYR A 16 -0.46 -5.08 9.64
CA TYR A 16 0.96 -5.10 9.35
C TYR A 16 1.19 -5.01 7.84
N PHE A 17 2.36 -4.53 7.43
CA PHE A 17 2.74 -4.44 6.00
C PHE A 17 2.58 -5.77 5.24
N LYS A 18 2.78 -6.91 5.91
CA LYS A 18 2.57 -8.24 5.31
C LYS A 18 1.12 -8.45 4.81
N ASP A 19 0.16 -7.75 5.40
CA ASP A 19 -1.26 -7.84 5.09
C ASP A 19 -1.63 -6.93 3.90
N PHE A 20 -0.69 -6.11 3.41
CA PHE A 20 -0.83 -5.21 2.25
C PHE A 20 -0.22 -5.78 0.97
N ASN A 21 0.46 -6.92 1.06
CA ASN A 21 1.00 -7.58 -0.12
C ASN A 21 -0.15 -8.23 -0.89
N SER A 22 -0.42 -7.73 -2.10
CA SER A 22 -1.41 -8.32 -3.00
C SER A 22 -0.74 -9.07 -4.15
N GLY A 23 -1.47 -10.00 -4.77
CA GLY A 23 -0.99 -10.69 -5.98
C GLY A 23 -0.67 -9.71 -7.12
N ALA A 24 -1.43 -8.62 -7.22
CA ALA A 24 -1.19 -7.54 -8.18
C ALA A 24 0.13 -6.80 -7.87
N MET A 25 0.41 -6.51 -6.60
CA MET A 25 1.68 -5.90 -6.18
C MET A 25 2.87 -6.79 -6.52
N ILE A 26 2.77 -8.10 -6.24
CA ILE A 26 3.83 -9.05 -6.59
C ILE A 26 4.06 -9.08 -8.11
N GLN A 27 2.99 -9.06 -8.90
CA GLN A 27 3.07 -9.02 -10.36
C GLN A 27 3.78 -7.74 -10.84
N ASN A 28 3.41 -6.58 -10.30
CA ASN A 28 4.04 -5.30 -10.64
C ASN A 28 5.55 -5.30 -10.31
N VAL A 29 5.93 -5.82 -9.15
CA VAL A 29 7.35 -5.97 -8.77
C VAL A 29 8.09 -6.85 -9.77
N VAL A 30 7.51 -7.98 -10.17
CA VAL A 30 8.16 -8.89 -11.13
C VAL A 30 8.33 -8.21 -12.49
N ASP A 31 7.32 -7.47 -12.97
CA ASP A 31 7.36 -6.83 -14.28
C ASP A 31 8.32 -5.63 -14.31
N ARG A 32 8.39 -4.86 -13.22
CA ARG A 32 9.38 -3.78 -13.06
C ARG A 32 10.81 -4.33 -12.94
N ALA A 33 11.03 -5.40 -12.18
CA ALA A 33 12.33 -6.07 -12.12
C ALA A 33 12.81 -6.57 -13.50
N LYS A 34 11.91 -7.12 -14.32
CA LYS A 34 12.22 -7.49 -15.71
C LYS A 34 12.59 -6.26 -16.55
N LYS A 35 11.87 -5.15 -16.41
CA LYS A 35 12.19 -3.89 -17.09
C LYS A 35 13.59 -3.40 -16.73
N TYR A 36 14.00 -3.49 -15.46
CA TYR A 36 15.36 -3.15 -15.01
C TYR A 36 16.43 -4.09 -15.55
N ALA A 37 16.14 -5.39 -15.62
CA ALA A 37 17.03 -6.33 -16.28
C ALA A 37 17.25 -5.97 -17.76
N ILE A 38 16.19 -5.63 -18.49
CA ILE A 38 16.30 -5.23 -19.89
C ILE A 38 17.11 -3.95 -20.03
N LYS A 39 16.88 -2.93 -19.19
CA LYS A 39 17.70 -1.71 -19.17
C LYS A 39 19.17 -2.02 -18.92
N SER A 40 19.47 -2.86 -17.93
CA SER A 40 20.85 -3.28 -17.64
C SER A 40 21.50 -3.99 -18.83
N VAL A 41 20.76 -4.82 -19.59
CA VAL A 41 21.29 -5.43 -20.82
C VAL A 41 21.62 -4.37 -21.87
N LEU A 42 20.77 -3.35 -22.04
CA LEU A 42 21.00 -2.27 -23.02
C LEU A 42 22.19 -1.38 -22.63
N GLU A 43 22.42 -1.18 -21.33
CA GLU A 43 23.50 -0.32 -20.81
C GLU A 43 24.86 -1.05 -20.73
N THR A 44 24.85 -2.31 -20.28
CA THR A 44 26.08 -3.05 -19.93
C THR A 44 26.37 -4.24 -20.84
N GLY A 45 25.42 -4.63 -21.70
CA GLY A 45 25.49 -5.84 -22.52
C GLY A 45 25.32 -7.16 -21.74
N SER A 46 25.31 -7.11 -20.40
CA SER A 46 25.21 -8.31 -19.55
C SER A 46 23.77 -8.79 -19.43
N ARG A 47 23.49 -10.02 -19.87
CA ARG A 47 22.15 -10.63 -19.78
C ARG A 47 21.86 -11.21 -18.40
N GLY A 48 20.58 -11.26 -18.06
CA GLY A 48 20.06 -11.97 -16.88
C GLY A 48 19.35 -11.06 -15.88
N LEU A 49 18.47 -11.67 -15.09
CA LEU A 49 17.84 -11.03 -13.94
C LEU A 49 18.76 -11.15 -12.73
N ARG A 50 19.06 -10.05 -12.05
CA ARG A 50 19.87 -10.01 -10.84
C ARG A 50 18.99 -9.70 -9.64
N ILE A 51 19.45 -10.11 -8.46
CA ILE A 51 18.77 -9.80 -7.19
C ILE A 51 18.59 -8.29 -6.99
N GLN A 52 19.57 -7.49 -7.45
CA GLN A 52 19.50 -6.04 -7.37
C GLN A 52 18.26 -5.48 -8.10
N HIS A 53 17.92 -6.00 -9.29
CA HIS A 53 16.74 -5.55 -10.03
C HIS A 53 15.43 -5.81 -9.28
N LEU A 54 15.37 -6.91 -8.51
CA LEU A 54 14.21 -7.21 -7.66
C LEU A 54 14.16 -6.28 -6.44
N LEU A 55 15.30 -6.05 -5.78
CA LEU A 55 15.36 -5.16 -4.62
C LEU A 55 14.99 -3.71 -4.99
N ASP A 56 15.54 -3.19 -6.09
CA ASP A 56 15.22 -1.86 -6.60
C ASP A 56 13.73 -1.79 -6.97
N SER A 57 13.21 -2.84 -7.62
CA SER A 57 11.80 -2.89 -7.98
C SER A 57 10.86 -2.95 -6.78
N ILE A 58 11.26 -3.59 -5.69
CA ILE A 58 10.48 -3.62 -4.45
C ILE A 58 10.40 -2.22 -3.87
N VAL A 59 11.54 -1.53 -3.76
CA VAL A 59 11.59 -0.15 -3.23
C VAL A 59 10.75 0.79 -4.07
N ASP A 60 10.84 0.71 -5.40
CA ASP A 60 10.07 1.58 -6.29
C ASP A 60 8.57 1.26 -6.27
N GLU A 61 8.18 -0.02 -6.20
CA GLU A 61 6.78 -0.39 -6.02
C GLU A 61 6.23 0.14 -4.70
N PHE A 62 7.01 0.03 -3.61
CA PHE A 62 6.63 0.61 -2.33
C PHE A 62 6.55 2.13 -2.39
N ALA A 63 7.46 2.81 -3.09
CA ALA A 63 7.41 4.27 -3.26
C ALA A 63 6.19 4.73 -4.08
N GLU A 64 5.82 4.00 -5.13
CA GLU A 64 4.59 4.27 -5.90
C GLU A 64 3.32 3.94 -5.10
N ASN A 65 3.37 2.92 -4.23
CA ASN A 65 2.28 2.59 -3.32
C ASN A 65 2.29 3.45 -2.04
N GLU A 66 3.34 4.20 -1.73
CA GLU A 66 3.38 5.16 -0.62
C GLU A 66 2.48 6.38 -0.86
N ASP A 67 1.94 6.53 -2.09
CA ASP A 67 0.85 7.45 -2.43
C ASP A 67 -0.56 6.86 -2.19
N LEU A 68 -0.69 5.58 -1.81
CA LEU A 68 -1.99 5.01 -1.36
C LEU A 68 -2.60 5.60 -0.07
N PRO A 69 -1.92 6.39 0.79
CA PRO A 69 -2.62 7.19 1.78
C PRO A 69 -3.59 8.19 1.11
N ASN A 70 -3.43 8.49 -0.18
CA ASN A 70 -4.29 9.41 -0.90
C ASN A 70 -5.55 8.72 -1.47
N THR A 71 -5.56 7.39 -1.62
CA THR A 71 -6.79 6.63 -1.96
C THR A 71 -7.50 6.24 -0.67
N THR A 72 -7.94 7.25 0.07
CA THR A 72 -8.75 7.10 1.28
C THR A 72 -10.21 6.83 0.90
N ASN A 73 -10.51 5.69 0.27
CA ASN A 73 -11.89 5.25 0.15
C ASN A 73 -12.13 4.07 1.11
N PRO A 74 -12.93 4.23 2.18
CA PRO A 74 -13.32 3.15 3.08
C PRO A 74 -13.83 1.88 2.38
N ASP A 75 -14.40 2.01 1.18
CA ASP A 75 -14.89 0.88 0.38
C ASP A 75 -13.77 0.00 -0.18
N ASP A 76 -12.63 0.59 -0.58
CA ASP A 76 -11.45 -0.16 -1.03
C ASP A 76 -10.86 -0.97 0.14
N TRP A 77 -10.92 -0.41 1.35
CA TRP A 77 -10.51 -1.06 2.59
C TRP A 77 -11.42 -2.22 2.99
N ALA A 78 -12.74 -2.04 2.85
CA ALA A 78 -13.71 -3.11 3.09
C ALA A 78 -13.46 -4.32 2.16
N ARG A 79 -13.00 -4.06 0.93
CA ARG A 79 -12.65 -5.10 -0.04
C ARG A 79 -11.34 -5.83 0.30
N ILE A 80 -10.31 -5.11 0.76
CA ILE A 80 -8.99 -5.67 1.11
C ILE A 80 -9.05 -6.47 2.41
N SER A 81 -9.79 -6.02 3.43
CA SER A 81 -9.79 -6.71 4.74
C SER A 81 -10.50 -8.07 4.73
N GLY A 82 -11.30 -8.37 3.70
CA GLY A 82 -12.04 -9.64 3.59
C GLY A 82 -13.11 -9.89 4.66
N LYS A 83 -13.16 -9.06 5.73
CA LYS A 83 -14.19 -9.10 6.77
C LYS A 83 -15.46 -8.45 6.25
N LYS A 84 -16.32 -9.28 5.65
CA LYS A 84 -17.68 -8.93 5.26
C LYS A 84 -18.52 -8.71 6.52
N GLY A 85 -18.65 -7.47 7.00
CA GLY A 85 -19.64 -7.16 8.03
C GLY A 85 -19.59 -5.77 8.63
N GLU A 86 -18.41 -5.25 8.95
CA GLU A 86 -18.30 -4.05 9.80
C GLU A 86 -17.75 -2.85 9.04
N ARG A 87 -18.45 -1.72 9.12
CA ARG A 87 -18.05 -0.47 8.47
C ARG A 87 -16.82 0.10 9.17
N ILE A 88 -15.78 0.40 8.41
CA ILE A 88 -14.60 1.12 8.90
C ILE A 88 -14.99 2.59 9.10
N VAL A 89 -14.74 3.12 10.30
CA VAL A 89 -15.09 4.51 10.66
C VAL A 89 -13.89 5.41 10.88
N TYR A 90 -12.69 4.83 11.01
CA TYR A 90 -11.48 5.60 11.19
C TYR A 90 -10.25 4.77 10.85
N ILE A 91 -9.28 5.38 10.16
CA ILE A 91 -8.00 4.76 9.82
C ILE A 91 -6.88 5.69 10.28
N ARG A 92 -5.93 5.15 11.04
CA ARG A 92 -4.75 5.87 11.49
C ARG A 92 -3.48 5.18 11.01
N THR A 93 -2.59 5.94 10.39
CA THR A 93 -1.25 5.47 10.06
C THR A 93 -0.39 5.37 11.34
N LEU A 94 0.18 4.18 11.56
CA LEU A 94 1.12 3.91 12.63
C LEU A 94 2.56 3.97 12.09
N VAL A 95 2.89 5.06 11.39
CA VAL A 95 4.26 5.29 10.91
C VAL A 95 5.15 5.58 12.13
N THR A 96 5.94 4.60 12.55
CA THR A 96 7.02 4.77 13.52
C THR A 96 8.23 5.33 12.78
N GLY A 97 8.29 6.65 12.64
CA GLY A 97 9.36 7.32 11.90
C GLY A 97 10.75 7.12 12.52
N LYS A 98 11.71 6.69 11.69
CA LYS A 98 13.02 7.36 11.61
C LYS A 98 13.04 8.46 10.53
N SER A 99 11.95 8.63 9.78
CA SER A 99 11.73 9.80 8.91
C SER A 99 10.51 10.56 9.41
N SER A 100 10.63 11.88 9.48
CA SER A 100 9.76 12.85 10.14
C SER A 100 8.37 13.07 9.51
N SER A 101 7.81 12.04 8.86
CA SER A 101 6.42 12.05 8.39
C SER A 101 5.51 11.71 9.57
N ALA A 102 5.15 12.74 10.35
CA ALA A 102 4.29 12.64 11.52
C ALA A 102 3.01 11.83 11.22
N SER A 103 2.63 10.94 12.15
CA SER A 103 1.41 10.13 12.06
C SER A 103 0.21 11.01 11.68
N ARG A 104 -0.37 10.81 10.50
CA ARG A 104 -1.56 11.54 10.05
C ARG A 104 -2.81 10.69 10.29
N ALA A 105 -3.74 11.27 11.04
CA ALA A 105 -5.11 10.80 11.14
C ALA A 105 -5.79 11.04 9.79
N ILE A 106 -6.46 10.02 9.26
CA ILE A 106 -7.27 10.20 8.07
C ILE A 106 -8.72 10.22 8.53
N ASP A 107 -9.31 11.42 8.54
CA ASP A 107 -10.72 11.59 8.87
C ASP A 107 -11.56 11.14 7.68
N THR A 108 -12.36 10.10 7.88
CA THR A 108 -13.40 9.71 6.93
C THR A 108 -14.57 10.68 7.11
N GLU A 109 -14.45 11.89 6.58
CA GLU A 109 -15.60 12.80 6.50
C GLU A 109 -16.64 12.16 5.57
N SER A 110 -17.73 11.74 6.20
CA SER A 110 -18.94 11.24 5.55
C SER A 110 -19.64 12.39 4.83
N ASN A 111 -19.15 12.77 3.64
CA ASN A 111 -19.91 13.57 2.70
C ASN A 111 -20.38 12.69 1.54
N LEU A 112 -21.31 11.78 1.87
CA LEU A 112 -22.23 11.23 0.88
C LEU A 112 -23.18 12.38 0.48
N GLY A 113 -22.64 13.25 -0.38
CA GLY A 113 -23.38 14.31 -1.04
C GLY A 113 -24.49 13.69 -1.86
N GLN A 114 -25.68 13.77 -1.30
CA GLN A 114 -27.00 13.71 -1.91
C GLN A 114 -27.00 14.22 -3.36
N TYR A 115 -27.00 13.31 -4.33
CA TYR A 115 -27.42 13.65 -5.69
C TYR A 115 -28.96 13.60 -5.72
N LEU A 116 -29.56 14.79 -5.85
CA LEU A 116 -30.93 14.98 -6.35
C LEU A 116 -30.98 14.66 -7.84
#